data_AF-A0A3N1CWE8-F1
#
_entry.id   AF-A0A3N1CWE8-F1
#
_cell.length_a   1.000
_cell.length_b   1.000
_cell.length_c   1.000
_cell.angle_alpha   90.00
_cell.angle_beta   90.00
_cell.angle_gamma   90.00
#
_symmetry.space_group_name_H-M   'P 1'
#
loop_
_entity.id
_entity.type
_entity.pdbx_description
1 polymer ?
#
loop_
_entity_poly.entity_id
_entity_poly.type
_entity_poly.pdbx_seq_one_letter_code
_entity_poly.pdbx_strand_id
1 'polypeptide(L)'
;MTHDPFGGRGVPGSVPPPGQGSAYGQVPGSQGPYPQGPYLPGAPVPGGRDRPRNGLAIGALVFGVIGGVCVSVPLAIAALVRVRRTGGPGTGMAIAGIVLSAVWLAAGSLVAALVFAVADEMEEVKLTQGACFNAPVEDESLVERTMTNCAKPHMYQVLSVEALGEGPYPGDGEVVRRGEEKCLGRWDGALLQSPYAETHRLTYALPTRVAWPFDKTVACLLESIGGKKRPFADLSAVPVDQARKTWSALVVADCFDLPEEEAATVVTVACDEPHDAQVVRTFSFAEGRWPGRKRVDERSGARCDRMVGTFFDAHPPGILTDYTYVGPTRAEWAAGDRRVLCLVESGYDDESLTTSLVP
;
A
#
# COMPACT_ATOMS: atom_id res chain seq x y z
N MET A 1 11.06 36.99 -6.18
CA MET A 1 12.11 37.46 -5.26
C MET A 1 12.78 36.22 -4.70
N THR A 2 14.03 36.06 -5.08
CA THR A 2 14.86 34.87 -4.96
C THR A 2 15.64 34.88 -3.65
N HIS A 3 15.89 33.67 -3.13
CA HIS A 3 16.62 33.34 -1.91
C HIS A 3 17.99 34.01 -1.80
N ASP A 4 18.35 34.40 -0.56
CA ASP A 4 19.70 34.81 -0.16
C ASP A 4 20.31 33.74 0.78
N PRO A 5 21.64 33.48 0.73
CA PRO A 5 22.29 32.33 1.32
C PRO A 5 23.11 32.67 2.59
N PHE A 6 23.03 31.81 3.59
CA PHE A 6 24.01 31.70 4.68
C PHE A 6 24.36 30.20 4.80
N GLY A 7 25.60 29.71 4.76
CA GLY A 7 26.87 30.32 5.14
C GLY A 7 27.24 29.87 6.55
N GLY A 8 27.76 28.64 6.72
CA GLY A 8 28.01 28.06 8.05
C GLY A 8 29.00 26.89 8.12
N ARG A 9 30.30 27.21 8.07
CA ARG A 9 31.47 26.62 8.76
C ARG A 9 31.52 25.10 9.03
N GLY A 10 32.43 24.42 8.32
CA GLY A 10 32.99 23.12 8.70
C GLY A 10 34.01 23.23 9.84
N VAL A 11 34.02 22.21 10.70
CA VAL A 11 34.94 22.03 11.83
C VAL A 11 35.97 20.95 11.46
N PRO A 12 37.28 21.14 11.72
CA PRO A 12 38.31 20.15 11.41
C PRO A 12 38.30 18.98 12.40
N GLY A 13 38.38 17.76 11.87
CA GLY A 13 38.48 16.51 12.63
C GLY A 13 39.81 16.38 13.36
N SER A 14 39.73 15.95 14.62
CA SER A 14 40.84 15.62 15.49
C SER A 14 41.28 14.16 15.30
N VAL A 15 42.58 13.97 15.18
CA VAL A 15 43.31 12.69 15.10
C VAL A 15 43.51 12.12 16.52
N PRO A 16 43.25 10.83 16.77
CA PRO A 16 43.77 10.15 17.96
C PRO A 16 45.12 9.43 17.69
N PRO A 17 46.00 9.32 18.72
CA PRO A 17 47.38 8.87 18.57
C PRO A 17 47.56 7.34 18.51
N PRO A 18 48.68 6.84 17.94
CA PRO A 18 49.02 5.42 17.98
C PRO A 18 49.58 5.01 19.35
N GLY A 19 48.95 4.00 19.95
CA GLY A 19 49.35 3.38 21.21
C GLY A 19 50.63 2.53 21.05
N GLN A 20 51.52 2.73 22.02
CA GLN A 20 52.85 2.15 22.16
C GLN A 20 52.80 0.65 22.49
N GLY A 21 53.54 -0.16 21.74
CA GLY A 21 53.90 -1.53 22.10
C GLY A 21 55.42 -1.64 22.25
N SER A 22 55.88 -1.63 23.48
CA SER A 22 57.30 -1.63 23.87
C SER A 22 58.04 -2.87 23.40
N ALA A 23 59.11 -2.65 22.64
CA ALA A 23 60.16 -3.61 22.38
C ALA A 23 60.96 -3.85 23.67
N TYR A 24 61.02 -5.10 24.14
CA TYR A 24 62.03 -5.53 25.10
C TYR A 24 63.13 -6.29 24.37
N GLY A 25 64.36 -5.82 24.63
CA GLY A 25 65.57 -6.16 23.91
C GLY A 25 66.16 -7.53 24.24
N GLN A 26 66.93 -8.01 23.26
CA GLN A 26 67.93 -9.05 23.45
C GLN A 26 69.08 -8.49 24.32
N VAL A 27 69.48 -9.27 25.32
CA VAL A 27 70.79 -9.14 25.98
C VAL A 27 71.46 -10.52 25.95
N PRO A 28 72.73 -10.64 25.54
CA PRO A 28 73.43 -11.92 25.43
C PRO A 28 73.95 -12.38 26.80
N GLY A 29 73.55 -13.58 27.23
CA GLY A 29 74.10 -14.23 28.42
C GLY A 29 75.48 -14.83 28.13
N SER A 30 76.50 -14.31 28.81
CA SER A 30 77.88 -14.79 28.83
C SER A 30 78.00 -16.18 29.47
N GLN A 31 78.81 -17.04 28.84
CA GLN A 31 79.18 -18.35 29.38
C GLN A 31 80.20 -18.19 30.51
N GLY A 32 79.87 -18.74 31.68
CA GLY A 32 80.81 -18.98 32.78
C GLY A 32 81.06 -20.49 32.94
N PRO A 33 82.31 -20.94 33.20
CA PRO A 33 82.63 -22.37 33.31
C PRO A 33 82.34 -22.90 34.72
N TYR A 34 81.61 -24.02 34.82
CA TYR A 34 81.42 -24.74 36.07
C TYR A 34 82.36 -25.97 36.13
N PRO A 35 82.91 -26.30 37.32
CA PRO A 35 83.87 -27.38 37.48
C PRO A 35 83.22 -28.76 37.43
N GLN A 36 83.96 -29.70 36.87
CA GLN A 36 83.64 -31.12 36.67
C GLN A 36 83.66 -31.86 38.02
N GLY A 37 82.56 -32.55 38.34
CA GLY A 37 82.47 -33.54 39.42
C GLY A 37 82.31 -34.96 38.86
N PRO A 38 82.71 -36.03 39.60
CA PRO A 38 82.96 -37.35 39.03
C PRO A 38 81.68 -38.08 38.60
N TYR A 39 81.70 -38.62 37.37
CA TYR A 39 80.67 -39.50 36.83
C TYR A 39 80.71 -40.89 37.51
N LEU A 40 79.59 -41.28 38.11
CA LEU A 40 79.25 -42.67 38.44
C LEU A 40 78.30 -43.22 37.36
N PRO A 41 78.50 -44.44 36.82
CA PRO A 41 77.66 -44.96 35.74
C PRO A 41 76.38 -45.61 36.26
N GLY A 42 75.24 -45.20 35.70
CA GLY A 42 74.12 -46.11 35.41
C GLY A 42 72.94 -46.14 36.40
N ALA A 43 71.88 -45.39 36.10
CA ALA A 43 70.49 -45.78 36.40
C ALA A 43 69.54 -45.15 35.35
N PRO A 44 68.66 -45.92 34.67
CA PRO A 44 67.70 -45.36 33.72
C PRO A 44 66.66 -44.47 34.41
N VAL A 45 66.40 -43.33 33.77
CA VAL A 45 65.44 -42.29 34.15
C VAL A 45 64.00 -42.80 33.98
N PRO A 46 63.10 -42.65 34.97
CA PRO A 46 61.66 -42.72 34.72
C PRO A 46 61.21 -41.40 34.10
N GLY A 47 61.11 -41.35 32.77
CA GLY A 47 60.44 -40.25 32.09
C GLY A 47 58.98 -40.17 32.52
N GLY A 48 58.58 -39.05 33.13
CA GLY A 48 57.18 -38.72 33.32
C GLY A 48 56.50 -38.62 31.96
N ARG A 49 55.67 -39.61 31.61
CA ARG A 49 54.85 -39.56 30.40
C ARG A 49 53.83 -38.43 30.53
N ASP A 50 53.94 -37.41 29.69
CA ASP A 50 52.82 -36.53 29.37
C ASP A 50 51.64 -37.40 28.88
N ARG A 51 50.57 -37.45 29.67
CA ARG A 51 49.38 -38.23 29.30
C ARG A 51 48.69 -37.53 28.11
N PRO A 52 48.37 -38.26 27.02
CA PRO A 52 47.74 -37.66 25.85
C PRO A 52 46.37 -37.06 26.22
N ARG A 53 46.14 -35.79 25.87
CA ARG A 53 44.87 -35.08 26.10
C ARG A 53 43.78 -35.67 25.21
N ASN A 54 42.58 -35.89 25.75
CA ASN A 54 41.45 -36.47 25.01
C ASN A 54 40.90 -35.48 23.99
N GLY A 55 41.23 -35.65 22.70
CA GLY A 55 40.76 -34.80 21.60
C GLY A 55 39.22 -34.68 21.49
N LEU A 56 38.48 -35.69 21.95
CA LEU A 56 37.01 -35.67 22.03
C LEU A 56 36.49 -34.65 23.06
N ALA A 57 37.18 -34.47 24.18
CA ALA A 57 36.80 -33.49 25.20
C ALA A 57 37.09 -32.05 24.73
N ILE A 58 38.15 -31.86 23.94
CA ILE A 58 38.47 -30.58 23.28
C ILE A 58 37.41 -30.27 22.21
N GLY A 59 37.04 -31.26 21.40
CA GLY A 59 35.96 -31.12 20.42
C GLY A 59 34.63 -30.71 21.07
N ALA A 60 34.22 -31.39 22.15
CA ALA A 60 33.01 -31.04 22.88
C ALA A 60 33.01 -29.61 23.44
N LEU A 61 34.18 -29.12 23.90
CA LEU A 61 34.33 -27.74 24.39
C LEU A 61 34.24 -26.72 23.25
N VAL A 62 34.95 -26.95 22.13
CA VAL A 62 34.96 -26.03 20.98
C VAL A 62 33.57 -25.91 20.37
N PHE A 63 32.87 -27.03 20.15
CA PHE A 63 31.50 -27.00 19.62
C PHE A 63 30.48 -26.46 20.64
N GLY A 64 30.71 -26.65 21.94
CA GLY A 64 29.88 -26.05 23.00
C GLY A 64 30.00 -24.52 23.08
N VAL A 65 31.18 -23.96 22.79
CA VAL A 65 31.39 -22.50 22.73
C VAL A 65 30.79 -21.89 21.46
N ILE A 66 30.86 -22.60 20.33
CA ILE A 66 30.37 -22.13 19.02
C ILE A 66 28.83 -22.30 18.87
N GLY A 67 28.16 -22.97 19.82
CA GLY A 67 26.71 -23.19 19.77
C GLY A 67 26.28 -24.35 18.87
N GLY A 68 27.20 -25.26 18.53
CA GLY A 68 26.93 -26.47 17.73
C GLY A 68 26.25 -27.58 18.53
N VAL A 69 25.05 -27.31 19.07
CA VAL A 69 24.33 -28.19 20.01
C VAL A 69 24.14 -29.62 19.47
N CYS A 70 23.87 -29.78 18.17
CA CYS A 70 23.66 -31.09 17.55
C CYS A 70 24.93 -31.96 17.51
N VAL A 71 26.12 -31.33 17.56
CA VAL A 71 27.42 -32.02 17.47
C VAL A 71 28.10 -32.10 18.85
N SER A 72 27.91 -31.10 19.71
CA SER A 72 28.52 -31.06 21.05
C SER A 72 27.95 -32.14 21.98
N VAL A 73 26.66 -32.42 21.92
CA VAL A 73 25.98 -33.36 22.82
C VAL A 73 26.40 -34.83 22.59
N PRO A 74 26.38 -35.38 21.35
CA PRO A 74 26.87 -36.74 21.10
C PRO A 74 28.36 -36.92 21.44
N LEU A 75 29.19 -35.91 21.14
CA LEU A 75 30.63 -35.92 21.44
C LEU A 75 30.91 -35.86 22.95
N ALA A 76 30.16 -35.05 23.71
CA ALA A 76 30.27 -34.99 25.17
C ALA A 76 29.87 -36.31 25.82
N ILE A 77 28.79 -36.95 25.35
CA ILE A 77 28.34 -38.28 25.81
C ILE A 77 29.41 -39.34 25.51
N ALA A 78 29.95 -39.38 24.29
CA ALA A 78 31.01 -40.32 23.91
C ALA A 78 32.30 -40.11 24.72
N ALA A 79 32.69 -38.86 24.99
CA ALA A 79 33.83 -38.51 25.83
C ALA A 79 33.64 -38.98 27.28
N LEU A 80 32.44 -38.79 27.85
CA LEU A 80 32.11 -39.23 29.22
C LEU A 80 32.10 -40.76 29.35
N VAL A 81 31.56 -41.49 28.38
CA VAL A 81 31.56 -42.97 28.39
C VAL A 81 32.98 -43.52 28.29
N ARG A 82 33.85 -42.89 27.50
CA ARG A 82 35.25 -43.31 27.35
C ARG A 82 36.06 -43.03 28.62
N VAL A 83 35.92 -41.83 29.19
CA VAL A 83 36.57 -41.44 30.45
C VAL A 83 36.15 -42.33 31.62
N ARG A 84 34.86 -42.71 31.70
CA ARG A 84 34.35 -43.61 32.74
C ARG A 84 34.90 -45.04 32.63
N ARG A 85 35.32 -45.47 31.44
CA ARG A 85 35.94 -46.78 31.18
C ARG A 85 37.46 -46.79 31.33
N THR A 86 38.14 -45.67 31.05
CA THR A 86 39.63 -45.62 31.02
C THR A 86 40.27 -44.80 32.15
N GLY A 87 39.49 -44.15 33.01
CA GLY A 87 40.00 -43.40 34.17
C GLY A 87 40.88 -42.18 33.82
N GLY A 88 40.75 -41.63 32.60
CA GLY A 88 41.61 -40.55 32.10
C GLY A 88 41.14 -39.13 32.48
N PRO A 89 42.03 -38.13 32.54
CA PRO A 89 41.64 -36.73 32.80
C PRO A 89 40.85 -36.16 31.62
N GLY A 90 39.69 -35.55 31.89
CA GLY A 90 38.81 -34.96 30.86
C GLY A 90 37.37 -34.67 31.30
N THR A 91 36.95 -35.16 32.46
CA THR A 91 35.58 -35.01 33.00
C THR A 91 35.16 -33.55 33.15
N GLY A 92 36.03 -32.69 33.67
CA GLY A 92 35.71 -31.27 33.89
C GLY A 92 35.42 -30.50 32.59
N MET A 93 36.13 -30.81 31.50
CA MET A 93 35.93 -30.15 30.19
C MET A 93 34.66 -30.64 29.49
N ALA A 94 34.31 -31.93 29.63
CA ALA A 94 33.07 -32.46 29.08
C ALA A 94 31.84 -31.88 29.80
N ILE A 95 31.91 -31.72 31.14
CA ILE A 95 30.86 -31.05 31.92
C ILE A 95 30.73 -29.57 31.49
N ALA A 96 31.85 -28.85 31.32
CA ALA A 96 31.82 -27.47 30.85
C ALA A 96 31.16 -27.33 29.47
N GLY A 97 31.44 -28.24 28.53
CA GLY A 97 30.81 -28.25 27.20
C GLY A 97 29.29 -28.48 27.25
N ILE A 98 28.81 -29.34 28.16
CA ILE A 98 27.37 -29.57 28.37
C ILE A 98 26.70 -28.33 28.97
N VAL A 99 27.30 -27.72 29.99
CA VAL A 99 26.75 -26.51 30.65
C VAL A 99 26.66 -25.35 29.66
N LEU A 100 27.70 -25.11 28.86
CA LEU A 100 27.69 -24.06 27.83
C LEU A 100 26.64 -24.31 26.74
N SER A 101 26.44 -25.57 26.34
CA SER A 101 25.39 -25.93 25.37
C SER A 101 23.98 -25.72 25.95
N ALA A 102 23.77 -26.03 27.24
CA ALA A 102 22.51 -25.79 27.94
C ALA A 102 22.23 -24.28 28.10
N VAL A 103 23.25 -23.47 28.36
CA VAL A 103 23.13 -21.99 28.40
C VAL A 103 22.75 -21.44 27.03
N TRP A 104 23.36 -21.94 25.94
CA TRP A 104 22.98 -21.56 24.59
C TRP A 104 21.55 -21.97 24.22
N LEU A 105 21.11 -23.15 24.64
CA LEU A 105 19.72 -23.58 24.45
C LEU A 105 18.74 -22.69 25.23
N ALA A 106 19.06 -22.36 26.49
CA ALA A 106 18.22 -21.49 27.33
C ALA A 106 18.20 -20.04 26.81
N ALA A 107 19.34 -19.51 26.38
CA ALA A 107 19.44 -18.18 25.78
C ALA A 107 18.72 -18.14 24.42
N GLY A 108 18.92 -19.16 23.59
CA GLY A 108 18.25 -19.30 22.30
C GLY A 108 16.73 -19.46 22.45
N SER A 109 16.26 -20.25 23.42
CA SER A 109 14.83 -20.39 23.71
C SER A 109 14.23 -19.12 24.30
N LEU A 110 14.99 -18.36 25.11
CA LEU A 110 14.56 -17.06 25.60
C LEU A 110 14.45 -16.03 24.48
N VAL A 111 15.43 -15.97 23.58
CA VAL A 111 15.40 -15.10 22.39
C VAL A 111 14.26 -15.50 21.46
N ALA A 112 14.07 -16.78 21.20
CA ALA A 112 12.95 -17.27 20.39
C ALA A 112 11.60 -16.91 21.03
N ALA A 113 11.44 -17.14 22.33
CA ALA A 113 10.23 -16.76 23.06
C ALA A 113 9.97 -15.25 23.01
N LEU A 114 11.01 -14.43 23.12
CA LEU A 114 10.91 -12.98 22.98
C LEU A 114 10.48 -12.59 21.55
N VAL A 115 11.07 -13.20 20.52
CA VAL A 115 10.72 -12.98 19.11
C VAL A 115 9.29 -13.41 18.82
N PHE A 116 8.85 -14.57 19.31
CA PHE A 116 7.46 -15.01 19.16
C PHE A 116 6.48 -14.09 19.91
N ALA A 117 6.83 -13.63 21.11
CA ALA A 117 5.99 -12.71 21.88
C ALA A 117 5.82 -11.34 21.21
N VAL A 118 6.81 -10.86 20.46
CA VAL A 118 6.68 -9.61 19.67
C VAL A 118 6.11 -9.83 18.27
N ALA A 119 6.12 -11.06 17.75
CA ALA A 119 5.57 -11.38 16.44
C ALA A 119 4.05 -11.56 16.45
N ASP A 120 3.48 -11.95 17.59
CA ASP A 120 2.03 -12.21 17.73
C ASP A 120 1.18 -10.92 17.81
N GLU A 121 1.81 -9.73 17.88
CA GLU A 121 1.10 -8.44 17.97
C GLU A 121 0.65 -7.87 16.61
N MET A 122 0.82 -8.61 15.50
CA MET A 122 0.50 -8.12 14.16
C MET A 122 -0.59 -8.97 13.47
N GLU A 123 -1.73 -9.19 14.12
CA GLU A 123 -2.92 -9.63 13.39
C GLU A 123 -3.54 -8.39 12.70
N GLU A 124 -3.17 -8.20 11.43
CA GLU A 124 -3.61 -7.07 10.60
C GLU A 124 -5.07 -7.28 10.18
N VAL A 125 -5.91 -6.25 10.36
CA VAL A 125 -7.35 -6.33 10.10
C VAL A 125 -7.61 -6.38 8.60
N LYS A 126 -7.88 -7.59 8.09
CA LYS A 126 -8.15 -7.77 6.66
C LYS A 126 -9.56 -7.33 6.28
N LEU A 127 -9.65 -6.20 5.58
CA LEU A 127 -10.91 -5.76 4.97
C LEU A 127 -11.38 -6.77 3.92
N THR A 128 -12.67 -7.07 3.94
CA THR A 128 -13.31 -7.99 2.98
C THR A 128 -14.49 -7.29 2.32
N GLN A 129 -14.77 -7.64 1.07
CA GLN A 129 -15.91 -7.09 0.34
C GLN A 129 -17.22 -7.32 1.13
N GLY A 130 -18.03 -6.26 1.23
CA GLY A 130 -19.27 -6.25 1.98
C GLY A 130 -19.13 -5.98 3.48
N ALA A 131 -17.91 -5.79 4.00
CA ALA A 131 -17.73 -5.39 5.39
C ALA A 131 -18.23 -3.95 5.63
N CYS A 132 -18.88 -3.73 6.77
CA CYS A 132 -19.42 -2.44 7.20
C CYS A 132 -18.87 -2.06 8.58
N PHE A 133 -18.41 -0.82 8.76
CA PHE A 133 -17.75 -0.38 10.01
C PHE A 133 -17.88 1.12 10.28
N ASN A 134 -17.48 1.54 11.49
CA ASN A 134 -17.65 2.91 12.02
C ASN A 134 -16.33 3.53 12.52
N ALA A 135 -15.19 3.11 12.00
CA ALA A 135 -13.90 3.69 12.32
C ALA A 135 -13.35 4.52 11.16
N PRO A 136 -12.54 5.56 11.44
CA PRO A 136 -11.66 6.13 10.44
C PRO A 136 -10.75 5.03 9.88
N VAL A 137 -10.61 4.96 8.55
CA VAL A 137 -9.83 3.90 7.90
C VAL A 137 -8.33 3.95 8.17
N GLU A 138 -7.84 5.05 8.71
CA GLU A 138 -6.43 5.23 9.09
C GLU A 138 -6.07 4.49 10.39
N ASP A 139 -7.06 4.02 11.16
CA ASP A 139 -6.86 3.28 12.41
C ASP A 139 -7.46 1.87 12.31
N GLU A 140 -6.65 0.94 11.83
CA GLU A 140 -7.01 -0.47 11.64
C GLU A 140 -7.53 -1.12 12.93
N SER A 141 -6.98 -0.75 14.09
CA SER A 141 -7.42 -1.28 15.38
C SER A 141 -8.85 -0.88 15.74
N LEU A 142 -9.31 0.27 15.23
CA LEU A 142 -10.70 0.72 15.41
C LEU A 142 -11.61 0.08 14.36
N VAL A 143 -11.11 -0.24 13.17
CA VAL A 143 -11.90 -0.88 12.10
C VAL A 143 -12.52 -2.19 12.59
N GLU A 144 -11.72 -3.11 13.13
CA GLU A 144 -12.22 -4.40 13.61
C GLU A 144 -13.25 -4.24 14.73
N ARG A 145 -12.94 -3.40 15.73
CA ARG A 145 -13.83 -3.15 16.88
C ARG A 145 -15.14 -2.48 16.51
N THR A 146 -15.22 -1.85 15.34
CA THR A 146 -16.41 -1.12 14.88
C THR A 146 -17.15 -1.83 13.74
N MET A 147 -16.73 -3.05 13.37
CA MET A 147 -17.47 -3.88 12.43
C MET A 147 -18.91 -4.07 12.89
N THR A 148 -19.84 -3.96 11.94
CA THR A 148 -21.27 -4.05 12.20
C THR A 148 -21.99 -4.67 11.02
N ASN A 149 -23.27 -4.99 11.23
CA ASN A 149 -24.15 -5.41 10.15
C ASN A 149 -24.50 -4.20 9.27
N CYS A 150 -24.42 -4.33 7.95
CA CYS A 150 -24.71 -3.24 7.00
C CYS A 150 -26.15 -2.71 7.07
N ALA A 151 -27.10 -3.49 7.59
CA ALA A 151 -28.46 -3.02 7.86
C ALA A 151 -28.56 -2.06 9.06
N LYS A 152 -27.47 -1.89 9.83
CA LYS A 152 -27.34 -0.92 10.92
C LYS A 152 -26.59 0.32 10.43
N PRO A 153 -26.72 1.45 11.15
CA PRO A 153 -25.89 2.62 10.92
C PRO A 153 -24.38 2.29 10.87
N HIS A 154 -23.75 2.62 9.75
CA HIS A 154 -22.32 2.48 9.54
C HIS A 154 -21.78 3.67 8.73
N MET A 155 -20.48 3.95 8.85
CA MET A 155 -19.83 5.03 8.11
C MET A 155 -19.22 4.55 6.80
N TYR A 156 -18.64 3.35 6.79
CA TYR A 156 -17.94 2.82 5.63
C TYR A 156 -18.45 1.43 5.27
N GLN A 157 -18.60 1.19 3.97
CA GLN A 157 -18.80 -0.14 3.40
C GLN A 157 -17.69 -0.46 2.40
N VAL A 158 -17.15 -1.68 2.47
CA VAL A 158 -16.16 -2.16 1.49
C VAL A 158 -16.88 -2.64 0.22
N LEU A 159 -16.66 -1.92 -0.89
CA LEU A 159 -17.22 -2.26 -2.21
C LEU A 159 -16.43 -3.38 -2.88
N SER A 160 -15.10 -3.31 -2.83
CA SER A 160 -14.20 -4.31 -3.37
C SER A 160 -12.82 -4.21 -2.73
N VAL A 161 -12.04 -5.28 -2.84
CA VAL A 161 -10.63 -5.32 -2.45
C VAL A 161 -9.83 -5.76 -3.67
N GLU A 162 -8.88 -4.92 -4.08
CA GLU A 162 -8.21 -5.05 -5.37
C GLU A 162 -6.69 -5.15 -5.17
N ALA A 163 -6.04 -6.07 -5.86
CA ALA A 163 -4.58 -6.16 -5.82
C ALA A 163 -3.93 -4.98 -6.56
N LEU A 164 -2.95 -4.31 -5.93
CA LEU A 164 -2.18 -3.18 -6.49
C LEU A 164 -0.96 -3.62 -7.31
N GLY A 165 -0.63 -4.92 -7.28
CA GLY A 165 0.43 -5.53 -8.07
C GLY A 165 1.44 -6.29 -7.21
N GLU A 166 2.52 -6.72 -7.85
CA GLU A 166 3.58 -7.52 -7.24
C GLU A 166 4.91 -6.77 -7.14
N GLY A 167 5.82 -7.31 -6.33
CA GLY A 167 7.20 -6.83 -6.20
C GLY A 167 7.42 -5.83 -5.06
N PRO A 168 8.55 -5.09 -5.09
CA PRO A 168 8.90 -4.13 -4.05
C PRO A 168 7.94 -2.94 -4.02
N TYR A 169 7.91 -2.22 -2.89
CA TYR A 169 7.06 -1.04 -2.73
C TYR A 169 7.34 0.00 -3.82
N PRO A 170 6.36 0.35 -4.68
CA PRO A 170 6.60 1.18 -5.85
C PRO A 170 6.71 2.68 -5.52
N GLY A 171 6.44 3.07 -4.27
CA GLY A 171 6.38 4.45 -3.82
C GLY A 171 4.94 4.94 -3.69
N ASP A 172 4.72 5.89 -2.76
CA ASP A 172 3.39 6.34 -2.35
C ASP A 172 2.56 6.84 -3.53
N GLY A 173 3.17 7.63 -4.43
CA GLY A 173 2.46 8.18 -5.59
C GLY A 173 1.96 7.11 -6.57
N GLU A 174 2.70 6.03 -6.76
CA GLU A 174 2.27 4.93 -7.64
C GLU A 174 1.21 4.06 -6.97
N VAL A 175 1.30 3.87 -5.64
CA VAL A 175 0.26 3.21 -4.85
C VAL A 175 -1.06 3.97 -4.93
N VAL A 176 -1.04 5.29 -4.72
CA VAL A 176 -2.21 6.17 -4.85
C VAL A 176 -2.79 6.10 -6.26
N ARG A 177 -1.95 6.29 -7.30
CA ARG A 177 -2.40 6.27 -8.70
C ARG A 177 -3.10 4.96 -9.06
N ARG A 178 -2.53 3.81 -8.67
CA ARG A 178 -3.14 2.50 -8.91
C ARG A 178 -4.41 2.28 -8.11
N GLY A 179 -4.46 2.79 -6.88
CA GLY A 179 -5.65 2.75 -6.03
C GLY A 179 -6.81 3.54 -6.63
N GLU A 180 -6.55 4.77 -7.05
CA GLU A 180 -7.54 5.62 -7.73
C GLU A 180 -8.06 4.97 -9.02
N GLU A 181 -7.16 4.45 -9.85
CA GLU A 181 -7.53 3.75 -11.09
C GLU A 181 -8.45 2.55 -10.80
N LYS A 182 -8.14 1.75 -9.77
CA LYS A 182 -8.90 0.55 -9.42
C LYS A 182 -10.21 0.83 -8.70
N CYS A 183 -10.25 1.85 -7.84
CA CYS A 183 -11.42 2.17 -7.04
C CYS A 183 -12.31 3.21 -7.71
N LEU A 184 -11.77 4.39 -8.03
CA LEU A 184 -12.54 5.46 -8.66
C LEU A 184 -12.89 5.09 -10.10
N GLY A 185 -11.91 4.61 -10.88
CA GLY A 185 -12.16 4.21 -12.27
C GLY A 185 -13.22 3.10 -12.41
N ARG A 186 -13.38 2.25 -11.39
CA ARG A 186 -14.39 1.18 -11.36
C ARG A 186 -15.76 1.64 -10.90
N TRP A 187 -15.82 2.45 -9.84
CA TRP A 187 -17.07 2.69 -9.10
C TRP A 187 -17.66 4.09 -9.30
N ASP A 188 -16.88 5.08 -9.76
CA ASP A 188 -17.32 6.49 -9.82
C ASP A 188 -18.56 6.68 -10.69
N GLY A 189 -18.54 6.11 -11.90
CA GLY A 189 -19.71 6.14 -12.79
C GLY A 189 -20.95 5.46 -12.19
N ALA A 190 -20.77 4.33 -11.50
CA ALA A 190 -21.88 3.62 -10.87
C ALA A 190 -22.48 4.42 -9.70
N LEU A 191 -21.63 5.06 -8.88
CA LEU A 191 -22.10 5.91 -7.78
C LEU A 191 -22.79 7.17 -8.29
N LEU A 192 -22.23 7.85 -9.30
CA LEU A 192 -22.83 9.03 -9.91
C LEU A 192 -24.23 8.73 -10.49
N GLN A 193 -24.41 7.55 -11.08
CA GLN A 193 -25.70 7.10 -11.61
C GLN A 193 -26.60 6.45 -10.54
N SER A 194 -26.18 6.46 -9.28
CA SER A 194 -26.93 5.88 -8.17
C SER A 194 -27.81 6.91 -7.48
N PRO A 195 -28.96 6.51 -6.90
CA PRO A 195 -29.69 7.35 -5.94
C PRO A 195 -28.85 7.77 -4.73
N TYR A 196 -27.70 7.13 -4.52
CA TYR A 196 -26.79 7.39 -3.43
C TYR A 196 -25.72 8.46 -3.71
N ALA A 197 -25.63 9.02 -4.91
CA ALA A 197 -24.61 10.00 -5.30
C ALA A 197 -24.48 11.19 -4.34
N GLU A 198 -25.61 11.70 -3.82
CA GLU A 198 -25.66 12.85 -2.90
C GLU A 198 -25.52 12.48 -1.41
N THR A 199 -25.30 11.21 -1.14
CA THR A 199 -25.40 10.62 0.20
C THR A 199 -24.16 9.87 0.61
N HIS A 200 -23.39 9.42 -0.38
CA HIS A 200 -22.17 8.68 -0.22
C HIS A 200 -21.10 9.26 -1.14
N ARG A 201 -19.84 9.07 -0.74
CA ARG A 201 -18.68 9.33 -1.60
C ARG A 201 -17.80 8.10 -1.68
N LEU A 202 -17.09 7.95 -2.78
CA LEU A 202 -16.03 6.96 -2.88
C LEU A 202 -14.79 7.44 -2.12
N THR A 203 -14.18 6.53 -1.40
CA THR A 203 -12.86 6.67 -0.79
C THR A 203 -12.13 5.33 -0.86
N TYR A 204 -10.89 5.29 -0.41
CA TYR A 204 -10.07 4.08 -0.48
C TYR A 204 -9.09 4.00 0.68
N ALA A 205 -8.80 2.78 1.14
CA ALA A 205 -7.73 2.50 2.07
C ALA A 205 -6.56 1.88 1.33
N LEU A 206 -5.40 2.53 1.38
CA LEU A 206 -4.17 2.11 0.72
C LEU A 206 -3.22 1.43 1.72
N PRO A 207 -2.42 0.46 1.26
CA PRO A 207 -1.42 -0.15 2.12
C PRO A 207 -0.28 0.84 2.34
N THR A 208 0.25 0.86 3.55
CA THR A 208 1.44 1.65 3.87
C THR A 208 2.71 0.97 3.35
N ARG A 209 3.83 1.70 3.29
CA ARG A 209 5.14 1.10 3.01
C ARG A 209 5.49 -0.04 3.98
N VAL A 210 5.04 0.05 5.23
CA VAL A 210 5.29 -0.95 6.28
C VAL A 210 4.45 -2.20 6.05
N ALA A 211 3.19 -2.02 5.63
CA ALA A 211 2.24 -3.10 5.35
C ALA A 211 2.51 -3.82 4.02
N TRP A 212 3.13 -3.17 3.03
CA TRP A 212 3.34 -3.70 1.67
C TRP A 212 3.91 -5.14 1.56
N PRO A 213 4.86 -5.59 2.41
CA PRO A 213 5.32 -6.97 2.37
C PRO A 213 4.23 -8.01 2.67
N PHE A 214 3.16 -7.61 3.36
CA PHE A 214 2.10 -8.46 3.88
C PHE A 214 0.78 -8.24 3.14
N ASP A 215 0.42 -6.98 2.87
CA ASP A 215 -0.76 -6.59 2.12
C ASP A 215 -0.43 -5.62 0.97
N LYS A 216 -0.73 -6.06 -0.26
CA LYS A 216 -0.57 -5.29 -1.50
C LYS A 216 -1.92 -4.97 -2.13
N THR A 217 -2.97 -4.87 -1.32
CA THR A 217 -4.33 -4.61 -1.79
C THR A 217 -4.78 -3.19 -1.44
N VAL A 218 -5.72 -2.66 -2.21
CA VAL A 218 -6.49 -1.46 -1.90
C VAL A 218 -7.93 -1.88 -1.60
N ALA A 219 -8.50 -1.38 -0.51
CA ALA A 219 -9.92 -1.52 -0.24
C ALA A 219 -10.65 -0.30 -0.80
N CYS A 220 -11.58 -0.52 -1.73
CA CYS A 220 -12.47 0.50 -2.27
C CYS A 220 -13.68 0.64 -1.33
N LEU A 221 -13.93 1.86 -0.87
CA LEU A 221 -14.87 2.12 0.21
C LEU A 221 -15.94 3.11 -0.23
N LEU A 222 -17.15 2.84 0.21
CA LEU A 222 -18.25 3.78 0.14
C LEU A 222 -18.43 4.41 1.52
N GLU A 223 -18.21 5.71 1.61
CA GLU A 223 -18.35 6.48 2.84
C GLU A 223 -19.69 7.22 2.84
N SER A 224 -20.45 7.11 3.93
CA SER A 224 -21.67 7.89 4.11
C SER A 224 -21.35 9.31 4.58
N ILE A 225 -21.71 10.31 3.78
CA ILE A 225 -21.47 11.75 4.07
C ILE A 225 -22.73 12.47 4.57
N GLY A 226 -23.83 11.75 4.68
CA GLY A 226 -25.17 12.31 4.71
C GLY A 226 -25.87 12.43 6.07
N GLY A 227 -25.21 12.04 7.16
CA GLY A 227 -25.77 12.08 8.53
C GLY A 227 -26.79 10.97 8.84
N LYS A 228 -27.44 11.06 10.02
CA LYS A 228 -28.18 9.97 10.70
C LYS A 228 -29.49 9.46 10.04
N LYS A 229 -29.93 9.98 8.89
CA LYS A 229 -31.30 9.76 8.36
C LYS A 229 -31.38 8.92 7.08
N ARG A 230 -30.33 8.20 6.68
CA ARG A 230 -30.28 7.57 5.35
C ARG A 230 -30.40 6.05 5.42
N PRO A 231 -31.01 5.39 4.43
CA PRO A 231 -31.17 3.95 4.43
C PRO A 231 -29.79 3.27 4.43
N PHE A 232 -29.54 2.48 5.46
CA PHE A 232 -28.37 1.63 5.58
C PHE A 232 -28.67 0.37 4.78
N ALA A 233 -28.34 0.43 3.49
CA ALA A 233 -28.45 -0.70 2.58
C ALA A 233 -27.07 -1.34 2.46
N ASP A 234 -27.06 -2.65 2.22
CA ASP A 234 -25.88 -3.30 1.68
C ASP A 234 -25.70 -2.84 0.22
N LEU A 235 -24.70 -2.00 -0.01
CA LEU A 235 -24.35 -1.43 -1.31
C LEU A 235 -23.16 -2.15 -1.95
N SER A 236 -22.93 -3.43 -1.64
CA SER A 236 -21.91 -4.24 -2.31
C SER A 236 -22.10 -4.34 -3.82
N ALA A 237 -23.33 -4.13 -4.29
CA ALA A 237 -23.64 -3.78 -5.67
C ALA A 237 -24.33 -2.41 -5.65
N VAL A 238 -23.55 -1.34 -5.88
CA VAL A 238 -24.09 0.02 -5.98
C VAL A 238 -25.21 0.02 -7.03
N PRO A 239 -26.47 0.30 -6.65
CA PRO A 239 -27.57 0.24 -7.59
C PRO A 239 -27.47 1.42 -8.55
N VAL A 240 -27.60 1.14 -9.84
CA VAL A 240 -27.56 2.13 -10.92
C VAL A 240 -28.99 2.40 -11.38
N ASP A 241 -29.38 3.67 -11.37
CA ASP A 241 -30.59 4.14 -12.01
C ASP A 241 -30.29 4.40 -13.49
N GLN A 242 -30.87 3.60 -14.39
CA GLN A 242 -30.62 3.73 -15.83
C GLN A 242 -31.16 5.04 -16.41
N ALA A 243 -32.13 5.68 -15.76
CA ALA A 243 -32.59 7.01 -16.14
C ALA A 243 -31.55 8.08 -15.80
N ARG A 244 -30.67 7.85 -14.81
CA ARG A 244 -29.62 8.80 -14.45
C ARG A 244 -28.40 8.60 -15.33
N LYS A 245 -28.06 9.59 -16.14
CA LYS A 245 -26.90 9.56 -17.05
C LYS A 245 -25.90 10.66 -16.71
N THR A 246 -24.61 10.39 -16.85
CA THR A 246 -23.59 11.44 -16.88
C THR A 246 -23.74 12.25 -18.17
N TRP A 247 -23.23 13.48 -18.20
CA TRP A 247 -23.22 14.29 -19.42
C TRP A 247 -22.56 13.56 -20.60
N SER A 248 -21.45 12.86 -20.35
CA SER A 248 -20.79 12.02 -21.36
C SER A 248 -21.59 10.76 -21.74
N ALA A 249 -22.55 10.30 -20.97
CA ALA A 249 -23.37 9.15 -21.35
C ALA A 249 -24.56 9.52 -22.25
N LEU A 250 -24.88 10.81 -22.38
CA LEU A 250 -25.98 11.28 -23.21
C LEU A 250 -25.70 11.05 -24.71
N VAL A 251 -26.75 10.65 -25.43
CA VAL A 251 -26.74 10.40 -26.87
C VAL A 251 -27.83 11.21 -27.58
N VAL A 252 -27.75 11.31 -28.91
CA VAL A 252 -28.79 11.96 -29.71
C VAL A 252 -30.14 11.31 -29.42
N ALA A 253 -31.18 12.13 -29.30
CA ALA A 253 -32.55 11.82 -28.92
C ALA A 253 -32.81 11.56 -27.42
N ASP A 254 -31.81 11.64 -26.54
CA ASP A 254 -32.07 11.65 -25.10
C ASP A 254 -32.78 12.96 -24.70
N CYS A 255 -33.93 12.82 -24.02
CA CYS A 255 -34.70 13.90 -23.39
C CYS A 255 -34.49 13.84 -21.86
N PHE A 256 -34.31 14.99 -21.21
CA PHE A 256 -33.96 15.05 -19.80
C PHE A 256 -34.34 16.38 -19.16
N ASP A 257 -34.44 16.37 -17.84
CA ASP A 257 -34.64 17.57 -17.03
C ASP A 257 -33.29 18.23 -16.72
N LEU A 258 -33.25 19.54 -16.84
CA LEU A 258 -32.07 20.32 -16.50
C LEU A 258 -32.03 20.50 -14.99
N PRO A 259 -30.88 20.21 -14.34
CA PRO A 259 -30.76 20.42 -12.91
C PRO A 259 -30.75 21.93 -12.60
N GLU A 260 -31.43 22.34 -11.52
CA GLU A 260 -31.45 23.75 -11.07
C GLU A 260 -30.03 24.29 -10.75
N GLU A 261 -29.14 23.40 -10.35
CA GLU A 261 -27.74 23.68 -10.00
C GLU A 261 -26.81 22.79 -10.84
N GLU A 262 -25.53 23.16 -10.97
CA GLU A 262 -24.56 22.33 -11.69
C GLU A 262 -24.47 20.92 -11.09
N ALA A 263 -24.92 19.91 -11.84
CA ALA A 263 -24.90 18.51 -11.42
C ALA A 263 -24.01 17.66 -12.33
N ALA A 264 -23.44 16.58 -11.79
CA ALA A 264 -22.61 15.64 -12.55
C ALA A 264 -23.43 14.69 -13.45
N THR A 265 -24.73 14.57 -13.18
CA THR A 265 -25.68 13.71 -13.92
C THR A 265 -26.98 14.44 -14.17
N VAL A 266 -27.71 13.97 -15.18
CA VAL A 266 -29.08 14.37 -15.48
C VAL A 266 -29.99 13.15 -15.44
N VAL A 267 -31.29 13.37 -15.26
CA VAL A 267 -32.30 12.30 -15.31
C VAL A 267 -32.98 12.36 -16.67
N THR A 268 -32.84 11.30 -17.45
CA THR A 268 -33.52 11.14 -18.74
C THR A 268 -34.94 10.66 -18.56
N VAL A 269 -35.85 11.21 -19.34
CA VAL A 269 -37.28 10.88 -19.37
C VAL A 269 -37.70 10.51 -20.79
N ALA A 270 -38.92 10.01 -20.95
CA ALA A 270 -39.45 9.77 -22.29
C ALA A 270 -39.75 11.11 -22.98
N CYS A 271 -39.46 11.23 -24.27
CA CYS A 271 -39.59 12.51 -24.98
C CYS A 271 -41.05 12.95 -25.20
N ASP A 272 -42.03 12.08 -24.96
CA ASP A 272 -43.46 12.40 -24.94
C ASP A 272 -43.96 12.81 -23.54
N GLU A 273 -43.08 12.78 -22.54
CA GLU A 273 -43.29 13.38 -21.23
C GLU A 273 -42.70 14.81 -21.20
N PRO A 274 -43.19 15.70 -20.32
CA PRO A 274 -42.58 17.00 -20.08
C PRO A 274 -41.11 16.87 -19.72
N HIS A 275 -40.25 17.63 -20.40
CA HIS A 275 -38.81 17.71 -20.16
C HIS A 275 -38.24 19.08 -20.52
N ASP A 276 -37.07 19.40 -19.97
CA ASP A 276 -36.45 20.72 -20.18
C ASP A 276 -35.56 20.75 -21.42
N ALA A 277 -34.86 19.65 -21.73
CA ALA A 277 -33.88 19.62 -22.81
C ALA A 277 -33.80 18.30 -23.57
N GLN A 278 -33.40 18.37 -24.84
CA GLN A 278 -33.09 17.21 -25.68
C GLN A 278 -31.74 17.34 -26.38
N VAL A 279 -30.97 16.25 -26.43
CA VAL A 279 -29.77 16.16 -27.29
C VAL A 279 -30.19 15.98 -28.74
N VAL A 280 -30.04 17.02 -29.56
CA VAL A 280 -30.44 16.96 -30.98
C VAL A 280 -29.30 16.57 -31.92
N ARG A 281 -28.05 16.90 -31.55
CA ARG A 281 -26.85 16.62 -32.34
C ARG A 281 -25.64 16.40 -31.45
N THR A 282 -24.67 15.65 -31.95
CA THR A 282 -23.36 15.53 -31.32
C THR A 282 -22.25 15.64 -32.36
N PHE A 283 -21.06 16.05 -31.94
CA PHE A 283 -19.85 15.95 -32.74
C PHE A 283 -18.61 15.83 -31.84
N SER A 284 -17.47 15.44 -32.38
CA SER A 284 -16.21 15.40 -31.62
C SER A 284 -15.15 16.32 -32.21
N PHE A 285 -14.32 16.90 -31.35
CA PHE A 285 -13.10 17.57 -31.77
C PHE A 285 -12.06 16.54 -32.25
N ALA A 286 -11.25 16.96 -33.23
CA ALA A 286 -10.11 16.17 -33.69
C ALA A 286 -9.11 15.89 -32.56
N GLU A 287 -8.28 14.86 -32.74
CA GLU A 287 -7.23 14.52 -31.77
C GLU A 287 -6.22 15.65 -31.65
N GLY A 288 -5.70 15.85 -30.44
CA GLY A 288 -4.66 16.84 -30.22
C GLY A 288 -4.55 17.32 -28.79
N ARG A 289 -3.71 18.34 -28.60
CA ARG A 289 -3.54 19.02 -27.31
C ARG A 289 -4.79 19.83 -26.97
N TRP A 290 -5.10 19.90 -25.67
CA TRP A 290 -6.19 20.73 -25.14
C TRP A 290 -6.09 22.17 -25.68
N PRO A 291 -7.08 22.65 -26.46
CA PRO A 291 -7.00 23.95 -27.13
C PRO A 291 -7.28 25.13 -26.21
N GLY A 292 -7.72 24.88 -24.97
CA GLY A 292 -8.16 25.90 -24.01
C GLY A 292 -9.69 26.06 -24.01
N ARG A 293 -10.27 26.29 -22.82
CA ARG A 293 -11.73 26.36 -22.61
C ARG A 293 -12.42 27.32 -23.57
N LYS A 294 -11.92 28.57 -23.66
CA LYS A 294 -12.44 29.60 -24.58
C LYS A 294 -12.58 29.12 -26.04
N ARG A 295 -11.58 28.39 -26.56
CA ARG A 295 -11.62 27.89 -27.95
C ARG A 295 -12.56 26.71 -28.13
N VAL A 296 -12.72 25.88 -27.09
CA VAL A 296 -13.74 24.82 -27.09
C VAL A 296 -15.11 25.48 -27.18
N ASP A 297 -15.39 26.40 -26.26
CA ASP A 297 -16.66 27.12 -26.15
C ASP A 297 -17.04 27.83 -27.47
N GLU A 298 -16.15 28.67 -28.02
CA GLU A 298 -16.38 29.38 -29.29
C GLU A 298 -16.69 28.43 -30.46
N ARG A 299 -15.97 27.30 -30.56
CA ARG A 299 -16.14 26.35 -31.67
C ARG A 299 -17.36 25.46 -31.49
N SER A 300 -17.67 25.10 -30.24
CA SER A 300 -18.87 24.34 -29.87
C SER A 300 -20.12 25.14 -30.19
N GLY A 301 -20.23 26.35 -29.66
CA GLY A 301 -21.35 27.25 -29.94
C GLY A 301 -21.55 27.46 -31.44
N ALA A 302 -20.50 27.89 -32.16
CA ALA A 302 -20.62 28.16 -33.59
C ALA A 302 -20.99 26.93 -34.43
N ARG A 303 -20.62 25.71 -34.00
CA ARG A 303 -20.97 24.49 -34.75
C ARG A 303 -22.36 23.98 -34.38
N CYS A 304 -22.74 24.03 -33.09
CA CYS A 304 -24.09 23.70 -32.66
C CYS A 304 -25.10 24.65 -33.30
N ASP A 305 -24.85 25.96 -33.29
CA ASP A 305 -25.65 26.97 -33.98
C ASP A 305 -25.98 26.57 -35.42
N ARG A 306 -24.95 26.24 -36.21
CA ARG A 306 -25.15 25.82 -37.61
C ARG A 306 -25.93 24.51 -37.75
N MET A 307 -25.70 23.53 -36.87
CA MET A 307 -26.35 22.23 -36.98
C MET A 307 -27.81 22.26 -36.48
N VAL A 308 -28.08 23.08 -35.47
CA VAL A 308 -29.41 23.25 -34.87
C VAL A 308 -30.24 24.25 -35.69
N GLY A 309 -29.64 25.32 -36.23
CA GLY A 309 -30.33 26.27 -37.10
C GLY A 309 -31.00 25.59 -38.30
N THR A 310 -30.32 24.62 -38.94
CA THR A 310 -30.92 23.83 -40.03
C THR A 310 -32.13 23.00 -39.61
N PHE A 311 -32.24 22.66 -38.32
CA PHE A 311 -33.38 21.93 -37.77
C PHE A 311 -34.59 22.86 -37.58
N PHE A 312 -34.38 24.05 -37.02
CA PHE A 312 -35.42 25.07 -36.83
C PHE A 312 -35.92 25.69 -38.14
N ASP A 313 -35.08 25.77 -39.17
CA ASP A 313 -35.52 26.20 -40.51
C ASP A 313 -36.56 25.23 -41.12
N ALA A 314 -36.49 23.94 -40.75
CA ALA A 314 -37.41 22.89 -41.23
C ALA A 314 -38.65 22.71 -40.32
N HIS A 315 -38.52 23.04 -39.03
CA HIS A 315 -39.58 22.98 -38.02
C HIS A 315 -39.56 24.29 -37.21
N PRO A 316 -40.17 25.38 -37.73
CA PRO A 316 -40.18 26.65 -37.01
C PRO A 316 -40.85 26.41 -35.65
N PRO A 317 -40.12 26.58 -34.55
CA PRO A 317 -40.62 26.18 -33.25
C PRO A 317 -41.82 27.07 -32.93
N GLY A 318 -42.97 26.45 -32.71
CA GLY A 318 -44.22 27.16 -32.38
C GLY A 318 -44.17 27.82 -31.00
N ILE A 319 -43.13 27.53 -30.21
CA ILE A 319 -42.86 28.00 -28.86
C ILE A 319 -41.35 28.25 -28.77
N LEU A 320 -40.95 29.26 -28.01
CA LEU A 320 -39.57 29.70 -27.89
C LEU A 320 -38.69 28.57 -27.36
N THR A 321 -37.83 28.06 -28.23
CA THR A 321 -36.78 27.10 -27.92
C THR A 321 -35.43 27.80 -28.06
N ASP A 322 -34.59 27.73 -27.04
CA ASP A 322 -33.19 28.13 -27.16
C ASP A 322 -32.32 26.90 -27.45
N TYR A 323 -31.06 27.12 -27.81
CA TYR A 323 -30.09 26.04 -27.92
C TYR A 323 -28.87 26.35 -27.07
N THR A 324 -28.30 25.30 -26.52
CA THR A 324 -27.05 25.36 -25.76
C THR A 324 -26.13 24.21 -26.17
N TYR A 325 -24.95 24.16 -25.56
CA TYR A 325 -24.00 23.10 -25.79
C TYR A 325 -23.30 22.66 -24.50
N VAL A 326 -22.98 21.38 -24.44
CA VAL A 326 -22.10 20.81 -23.42
C VAL A 326 -20.83 20.35 -24.12
N GLY A 327 -19.73 21.03 -23.81
CA GLY A 327 -18.40 20.72 -24.35
C GLY A 327 -17.53 19.95 -23.36
N PRO A 328 -16.46 19.29 -23.84
CA PRO A 328 -15.58 18.51 -23.00
C PRO A 328 -14.75 19.42 -22.08
N THR A 329 -14.54 18.98 -20.86
CA THR A 329 -13.59 19.55 -19.91
C THR A 329 -12.14 19.16 -20.27
N ARG A 330 -11.16 19.79 -19.62
CA ARG A 330 -9.75 19.40 -19.78
C ARG A 330 -9.49 17.96 -19.31
N ALA A 331 -10.19 17.53 -18.26
CA ALA A 331 -10.04 16.19 -17.71
C ALA A 331 -10.60 15.14 -18.68
N GLU A 332 -11.80 15.37 -19.20
CA GLU A 332 -12.42 14.51 -20.22
C GLU A 332 -11.58 14.45 -21.50
N TRP A 333 -11.04 15.58 -21.94
CA TRP A 333 -10.12 15.62 -23.08
C TRP A 333 -8.87 14.76 -22.86
N ALA A 334 -8.29 14.80 -21.64
CA ALA A 334 -7.15 13.97 -21.28
C ALA A 334 -7.52 12.47 -21.19
N ALA A 335 -8.76 12.16 -20.81
CA ALA A 335 -9.33 10.81 -20.85
C ALA A 335 -9.75 10.37 -22.27
N GLY A 336 -9.67 11.27 -23.26
CA GLY A 336 -9.96 11.00 -24.66
C GLY A 336 -11.36 11.38 -25.12
N ASP A 337 -12.28 11.76 -24.22
CA ASP A 337 -13.60 12.27 -24.59
C ASP A 337 -13.48 13.73 -25.05
N ARG A 338 -13.83 13.94 -26.32
CA ARG A 338 -13.74 15.21 -27.05
C ARG A 338 -15.07 15.59 -27.66
N ARG A 339 -16.15 14.97 -27.18
CA ARG A 339 -17.49 15.13 -27.72
C ARG A 339 -18.13 16.39 -27.18
N VAL A 340 -18.94 16.98 -28.05
CA VAL A 340 -19.83 18.10 -27.77
C VAL A 340 -21.25 17.62 -28.02
N LEU A 341 -22.13 17.95 -27.08
CA LEU A 341 -23.56 17.79 -27.21
C LEU A 341 -24.16 19.13 -27.59
N CYS A 342 -25.01 19.15 -28.61
CA CYS A 342 -25.84 20.30 -28.92
C CYS A 342 -27.24 20.00 -28.40
N LEU A 343 -27.73 20.87 -27.52
CA LEU A 343 -28.98 20.70 -26.81
C LEU A 343 -29.98 21.73 -27.31
N VAL A 344 -31.25 21.35 -27.37
CA VAL A 344 -32.36 22.30 -27.46
C VAL A 344 -33.08 22.25 -26.13
N GLU A 345 -33.39 23.43 -25.58
CA GLU A 345 -34.08 23.60 -24.31
C GLU A 345 -35.36 24.42 -24.48
N SER A 346 -36.29 24.29 -23.53
CA SER A 346 -37.43 25.18 -23.45
C SER A 346 -36.96 26.61 -23.10
N GLY A 347 -37.39 27.60 -23.87
CA GLY A 347 -36.90 28.98 -23.79
C GLY A 347 -37.60 29.87 -22.75
N TYR A 348 -38.43 29.31 -21.89
CA TYR A 348 -39.08 30.01 -20.78
C TYR A 348 -39.02 29.20 -19.50
N ASP A 349 -38.66 29.88 -18.40
CA ASP A 349 -38.90 29.40 -17.05
C ASP A 349 -40.40 29.04 -16.95
N ASP A 350 -40.72 27.77 -16.66
CA ASP A 350 -42.06 27.16 -16.50
C ASP A 350 -42.70 26.47 -17.72
N GLU A 351 -42.08 26.45 -18.92
CA GLU A 351 -42.57 25.64 -20.05
C GLU A 351 -41.65 24.43 -20.31
N SER A 352 -42.24 23.27 -20.64
CA SER A 352 -41.50 22.04 -20.95
C SER A 352 -41.73 21.60 -22.39
N LEU A 353 -40.71 21.02 -23.01
CA LEU A 353 -40.85 20.25 -24.22
C LEU A 353 -41.69 18.99 -23.93
N THR A 354 -42.57 18.60 -24.86
CA THR A 354 -43.48 17.45 -24.70
C THR A 354 -43.45 16.51 -25.91
N THR A 355 -42.50 16.73 -26.82
CA THR A 355 -42.32 15.89 -27.98
C THR A 355 -40.85 15.90 -28.41
N SER A 356 -40.42 14.82 -29.06
CA SER A 356 -39.07 14.74 -29.62
C SER A 356 -38.91 15.72 -30.79
N LEU A 357 -37.82 16.47 -30.75
CA LEU A 357 -37.27 17.28 -31.84
C LEU A 357 -36.25 16.49 -32.67
N VAL A 358 -36.12 15.19 -32.46
CA VAL A 358 -35.36 14.31 -33.36
C VAL A 358 -36.35 13.35 -34.04
N PRO A 359 -36.39 13.30 -35.38
CA PRO A 359 -37.31 12.44 -36.13
C PRO A 359 -36.97 10.96 -36.09
#